data_AF-A0A8H5T4A8-F1
#
_entry.id   AF-A0A8H5T4A8-F1
#
_cell.length_a   1.000
_cell.length_b   1.000
_cell.length_c   1.000
_cell.angle_alpha   90.00
_cell.angle_beta   90.00
_cell.angle_gamma   90.00
#
_symmetry.space_group_name_H-M   'P 1'
#
loop_
_entity.id
_entity.type
_entity.pdbx_description
1 polymer ?
#
loop_
_entity_poly.entity_id
_entity_poly.type
_entity_poly.pdbx_seq_one_letter_code
_entity_poly.pdbx_strand_id
1 'polypeptide(L)'
;MVSRKTLSPALMACATSFVSIRGPPGMCRVSHQYYTDSLARLADSLCQDSPEKDDDILITIVLLYAFNFISGSSSWDDQPQHVSAAIKIIISRILNATSADLTAFLRLALESVLYQVFLLNNGLWSSANSYVFLQPLNSEFWARSEKLLEHPTNLDLALLSLNSPVLGMPLAVMRLATFLGQLCLGRESANMGDLLELQAEVTTWEDFSLQAVERTGASDGLNRDANCLYAMITSILMQHLMAYGPNTGLPRVSPTNNWQACIALQIISRRAGDRHWSECFIGTWPVYALGFLLSDSKDRDIVRRDMQSRWELTGFWIVRRFQEDLERFWSGLGPDSPSASVNYNVPGTSDAAAFQPPMPIIAF
;
A
#
# COMPACT_ATOMS: atom_id res chain seq x y z
N MET A 1 8.56 36.53 10.44
CA MET A 1 7.69 35.45 9.91
C MET A 1 8.02 35.29 8.43
N VAL A 2 8.63 34.17 8.05
CA VAL A 2 8.87 33.85 6.63
C VAL A 2 7.51 33.56 5.99
N SER A 3 7.15 34.30 4.94
CA SER A 3 5.89 34.13 4.22
C SER A 3 5.97 32.84 3.40
N ARG A 4 5.32 31.77 3.87
CA ARG A 4 5.23 30.46 3.17
C ARG A 4 4.24 30.53 2.01
N LYS A 5 4.59 31.25 0.94
CA LYS A 5 3.66 31.65 -0.12
C LYS A 5 3.12 30.48 -0.95
N THR A 6 3.89 29.39 -1.10
CA THR A 6 3.53 28.18 -1.88
C THR A 6 2.71 27.16 -1.07
N LEU A 7 3.01 27.02 0.22
CA LEU A 7 2.40 26.03 1.09
C LEU A 7 0.90 26.26 1.32
N SER A 8 0.49 27.52 1.45
CA SER A 8 -0.87 27.87 1.82
C SER A 8 -1.92 27.42 0.78
N PRO A 9 -1.74 27.65 -0.54
CA PRO A 9 -2.67 27.12 -1.54
C PRO A 9 -2.73 25.59 -1.59
N ALA A 10 -1.61 24.87 -1.53
CA ALA A 10 -1.60 23.40 -1.57
C ALA A 10 -2.39 22.78 -0.40
N LEU A 11 -2.19 23.33 0.80
CA LEU A 11 -2.91 22.91 2.00
C LEU A 11 -4.41 23.18 1.86
N MET A 12 -4.78 24.36 1.37
CA MET A 12 -6.18 24.73 1.14
C MET A 12 -6.84 23.85 0.09
N ALA A 13 -6.12 23.46 -0.97
CA ALA A 13 -6.61 22.51 -1.96
C ALA A 13 -6.98 21.17 -1.31
N CYS A 14 -6.08 20.62 -0.48
CA CYS A 14 -6.34 19.37 0.24
C CYS A 14 -7.51 19.49 1.23
N ALA A 15 -7.52 20.55 2.04
CA ALA A 15 -8.55 20.76 3.06
C ALA A 15 -9.95 20.94 2.44
N THR A 16 -10.07 21.74 1.38
CA THR A 16 -11.34 21.96 0.69
C THR A 16 -11.80 20.75 -0.10
N SER A 17 -10.87 19.95 -0.65
CA SER A 17 -11.16 18.64 -1.24
C SER A 17 -11.75 17.69 -0.19
N PHE A 18 -11.13 17.62 0.99
CA PHE A 18 -11.62 16.79 2.09
C PHE A 18 -13.03 17.22 2.54
N VAL A 19 -13.26 18.52 2.71
CA VAL A 19 -14.59 19.05 3.01
C VAL A 19 -15.58 18.74 1.90
N SER A 20 -15.18 18.77 0.63
CA SER A 20 -16.08 18.53 -0.51
C SER A 20 -16.74 17.15 -0.52
N ILE A 21 -16.15 16.16 0.15
CA ILE A 21 -16.68 14.79 0.21
C ILE A 21 -18.04 14.75 0.94
N ARG A 22 -18.20 15.54 2.01
CA ARG A 22 -19.42 15.58 2.84
C ARG A 22 -20.00 16.99 3.01
N GLY A 23 -19.42 17.95 2.33
CA GLY A 23 -19.67 19.37 2.50
C GLY A 23 -20.59 19.97 1.44
N PRO A 24 -20.76 21.29 1.45
CA PRO A 24 -21.68 21.97 0.56
C PRO A 24 -21.26 21.85 -0.91
N PRO A 25 -22.24 21.89 -1.84
CA PRO A 25 -21.97 21.91 -3.27
C PRO A 25 -21.02 23.06 -3.64
N GLY A 26 -20.03 22.78 -4.49
CA GLY A 26 -19.08 23.78 -4.99
C GLY A 26 -17.70 23.78 -4.33
N MET A 27 -17.50 23.08 -3.21
CA MET A 27 -16.18 22.97 -2.56
C MET A 27 -15.12 22.28 -3.43
N CYS A 28 -15.53 21.36 -4.31
CA CYS A 28 -14.66 20.76 -5.32
C CYS A 28 -14.08 21.82 -6.29
N ARG A 29 -14.89 22.79 -6.75
CA ARG A 29 -14.39 23.87 -7.61
C ARG A 29 -13.37 24.75 -6.89
N VAL A 30 -13.61 25.04 -5.61
CA VAL A 30 -12.70 25.82 -4.77
C VAL A 30 -11.38 25.08 -4.58
N SER A 31 -11.43 23.77 -4.33
CA SER A 31 -10.24 22.94 -4.16
C SER A 31 -9.37 22.92 -5.40
N HIS A 32 -9.99 22.85 -6.58
CA HIS A 32 -9.29 22.99 -7.86
C HIS A 32 -8.65 24.36 -8.07
N GLN A 33 -9.32 25.44 -7.66
CA GLN A 33 -8.74 26.77 -7.78
C GLN A 33 -7.48 26.92 -6.93
N TYR A 34 -7.51 26.42 -5.70
CA TYR A 34 -6.33 26.39 -4.83
C TYR A 34 -5.22 25.49 -5.38
N TYR A 35 -5.58 24.37 -6.00
CA TYR A 35 -4.64 23.48 -6.66
C TYR A 35 -3.89 24.20 -7.80
N THR A 36 -4.62 24.87 -8.70
CA THR A 36 -4.04 25.65 -9.79
C THR A 36 -3.17 26.82 -9.29
N ASP A 37 -3.62 27.56 -8.27
CA ASP A 37 -2.82 28.63 -7.65
C ASP A 37 -1.53 28.05 -7.04
N SER A 38 -1.60 26.88 -6.40
CA SER A 38 -0.42 26.20 -5.86
C SER A 38 0.58 25.83 -6.96
N LEU A 39 0.12 25.35 -8.11
CA LEU A 39 1.00 25.01 -9.23
C LEU A 39 1.71 26.25 -9.79
N ALA A 40 0.99 27.36 -9.96
CA ALA A 40 1.57 28.61 -10.45
C ALA A 40 2.67 29.12 -9.49
N ARG A 41 2.40 29.13 -8.19
CA ARG A 41 3.39 29.58 -7.19
C ARG A 41 4.56 28.61 -7.06
N LEU A 42 4.32 27.30 -7.18
CA LEU A 42 5.39 26.31 -7.20
C LEU A 42 6.32 26.55 -8.38
N ALA A 43 5.78 26.83 -9.57
CA ALA A 43 6.60 27.16 -10.75
C ALA A 43 7.50 28.38 -10.50
N ASP A 44 6.98 29.45 -9.90
CA ASP A 44 7.78 30.63 -9.54
C ASP A 44 8.87 30.29 -8.50
N SER A 45 8.56 29.46 -7.51
CA SER A 45 9.52 29.03 -6.48
C SER A 45 10.62 28.14 -7.02
N LEU A 46 10.36 27.35 -8.06
CA LEU A 46 11.37 26.50 -8.71
C LEU A 46 12.41 27.31 -9.50
N CYS A 47 12.17 28.60 -9.77
CA CYS A 47 13.13 29.50 -10.42
C CYS A 47 14.19 30.06 -9.46
N GLN A 48 14.16 29.71 -8.18
CA GLN A 48 15.13 30.17 -7.18
C GLN A 48 16.42 29.33 -7.21
N ASP A 49 17.48 29.80 -6.55
CA ASP A 49 18.73 29.04 -6.39
C ASP A 49 18.54 27.87 -5.43
N SER A 50 18.93 26.65 -5.84
CA SER A 50 18.84 25.42 -5.03
C SER A 50 17.43 25.09 -4.47
N PRO A 51 16.38 25.01 -5.33
CA PRO A 51 15.01 24.72 -4.88
C PRO A 51 14.89 23.34 -4.20
N GLU A 52 15.78 22.41 -4.50
CA GLU A 52 15.85 21.09 -3.89
C GLU A 52 16.12 21.13 -2.38
N LYS A 53 16.63 22.23 -1.83
CA LYS A 53 16.93 22.39 -0.39
C LYS A 53 15.80 23.02 0.40
N ASP A 54 14.77 23.55 -0.27
CA ASP A 54 13.64 24.19 0.39
C ASP A 54 12.61 23.14 0.85
N ASP A 55 12.34 23.08 2.15
CA ASP A 55 11.33 22.19 2.72
C ASP A 55 9.90 22.59 2.31
N ASP A 56 9.63 23.88 2.11
CA ASP A 56 8.30 24.35 1.70
C ASP A 56 7.97 23.84 0.28
N ILE A 57 8.96 23.73 -0.61
CA ILE A 57 8.80 23.15 -1.95
C ILE A 57 8.46 21.67 -1.84
N LEU A 58 9.20 20.90 -1.04
CA LEU A 58 8.95 19.47 -0.85
C LEU A 58 7.56 19.23 -0.24
N ILE A 59 7.19 19.96 0.82
CA ILE A 59 5.87 19.83 1.45
C ILE A 59 4.76 20.21 0.47
N THR A 60 4.96 21.25 -0.35
CA THR A 60 4.00 21.65 -1.39
C THR A 60 3.79 20.50 -2.38
N ILE A 61 4.85 19.87 -2.89
CA ILE A 61 4.76 18.72 -3.79
C ILE A 61 4.04 17.53 -3.13
N VAL A 62 4.34 17.28 -1.85
CA VAL A 62 3.68 16.23 -1.05
C VAL A 62 2.17 16.46 -0.98
N LEU A 63 1.75 17.70 -0.71
CA LEU A 63 0.34 18.06 -0.69
C LEU A 63 -0.31 17.96 -2.07
N LEU A 64 0.40 18.30 -3.15
CA LEU A 64 -0.12 18.20 -4.51
C LEU A 64 -0.39 16.75 -4.94
N TYR A 65 0.50 15.80 -4.65
CA TYR A 65 0.17 14.39 -4.92
C TYR A 65 -0.88 13.84 -3.96
N ALA A 66 -0.92 14.31 -2.70
CA ALA A 66 -1.91 13.86 -1.72
C ALA A 66 -3.32 14.39 -2.07
N PHE A 67 -3.39 15.56 -2.70
CA PHE A 67 -4.63 16.10 -3.24
C PHE A 67 -5.32 15.08 -4.16
N ASN A 68 -4.59 14.37 -5.01
CA ASN A 68 -5.17 13.36 -5.90
C ASN A 68 -5.72 12.14 -5.15
N PHE A 69 -5.07 11.74 -4.05
CA PHE A 69 -5.55 10.68 -3.15
C PHE A 69 -6.89 11.07 -2.48
N ILE A 70 -7.02 12.34 -2.08
CA ILE A 70 -8.21 12.89 -1.40
C ILE A 70 -9.30 13.28 -2.40
N SER A 71 -8.93 13.67 -3.62
CA SER A 71 -9.84 14.25 -4.62
C SER A 71 -10.37 13.22 -5.62
N GLY A 72 -11.66 13.34 -5.91
CA GLY A 72 -12.34 12.58 -6.97
C GLY A 72 -12.12 13.12 -8.37
N SER A 73 -11.35 14.21 -8.48
CA SER A 73 -11.16 14.88 -9.75
C SER A 73 -10.34 14.08 -10.75
N SER A 74 -10.44 14.44 -12.02
CA SER A 74 -9.68 13.90 -13.14
C SER A 74 -8.21 14.35 -13.18
N SER A 75 -7.68 15.04 -12.15
CA SER A 75 -6.29 15.51 -12.12
C SER A 75 -5.26 14.39 -11.91
N TRP A 76 -5.63 13.13 -12.11
CA TRP A 76 -4.76 11.96 -11.86
C TRP A 76 -3.52 11.93 -12.77
N ASP A 77 -3.64 12.55 -13.93
CA ASP A 77 -2.59 12.57 -14.94
C ASP A 77 -1.32 13.30 -14.48
N ASP A 78 -1.39 14.10 -13.40
CA ASP A 78 -0.24 14.85 -12.86
C ASP A 78 0.38 14.27 -11.57
N GLN A 79 -0.29 13.32 -10.90
CA GLN A 79 0.22 12.68 -9.68
C GLN A 79 1.62 12.08 -9.88
N PRO A 80 1.90 11.34 -10.97
CA PRO A 80 3.21 10.75 -11.18
C PRO A 80 4.34 11.78 -11.33
N GLN A 81 4.04 12.95 -11.90
CA GLN A 81 4.98 14.04 -12.12
C GLN A 81 5.37 14.65 -10.77
N HIS A 82 4.40 14.86 -9.88
CA HIS A 82 4.63 15.33 -8.51
C HIS A 82 5.45 14.31 -7.71
N VAL A 83 5.11 13.03 -7.78
CA VAL A 83 5.88 11.97 -7.10
C VAL A 83 7.29 11.87 -7.67
N SER A 84 7.47 11.95 -9.00
CA SER A 84 8.79 11.97 -9.64
C SER A 84 9.64 13.17 -9.18
N ALA A 85 9.05 14.36 -9.05
CA ALA A 85 9.72 15.53 -8.51
C ALA A 85 10.14 15.32 -7.05
N ALA A 86 9.26 14.75 -6.23
CA ALA A 86 9.58 14.42 -4.83
C ALA A 86 10.73 13.41 -4.71
N ILE A 87 10.73 12.35 -5.53
CA ILE A 87 11.84 11.38 -5.59
C ILE A 87 13.16 12.09 -5.91
N LYS A 88 13.19 12.96 -6.92
CA LYS A 88 14.42 13.68 -7.31
C LYS A 88 14.95 14.56 -6.17
N ILE A 89 14.07 15.31 -5.51
CA ILE A 89 14.44 16.16 -4.37
C ILE A 89 14.98 15.29 -3.23
N ILE A 90 14.30 14.20 -2.90
CA ILE A 90 14.72 13.32 -1.81
C ILE A 90 16.06 12.66 -2.14
N ILE A 91 16.24 12.09 -3.33
CA ILE A 91 17.51 11.51 -3.79
C ILE A 91 18.65 12.53 -3.63
N SER A 92 18.47 13.77 -4.06
CA SER A 92 19.52 14.80 -3.91
C SER A 92 19.89 15.09 -2.45
N ARG A 93 18.96 14.90 -1.50
CA ARG A 93 19.18 15.08 -0.07
C ARG A 93 19.81 13.86 0.60
N ILE A 94 19.52 12.65 0.10
CA ILE A 94 19.95 11.39 0.72
C ILE A 94 21.15 10.71 0.03
N LEU A 95 21.61 11.21 -1.12
CA LEU A 95 22.64 10.55 -1.94
C LEU A 95 23.90 10.14 -1.15
N ASN A 96 24.33 11.02 -0.23
CA ASN A 96 25.51 10.84 0.62
C ASN A 96 25.16 10.72 2.11
N ALA A 97 23.88 10.61 2.46
CA ALA A 97 23.45 10.51 3.84
C ALA A 97 23.69 9.11 4.40
N THR A 98 23.95 9.03 5.69
CA THR A 98 23.85 7.81 6.49
C THR A 98 22.54 7.82 7.30
N SER A 99 22.18 6.71 7.93
CA SER A 99 21.01 6.66 8.81
C SER A 99 21.10 7.64 9.98
N ALA A 100 22.30 8.00 10.43
CA ALA A 100 22.51 9.00 11.47
C ALA A 100 22.24 10.45 10.98
N ASP A 101 22.31 10.68 9.67
CA ASP A 101 22.10 12.00 9.06
C ASP A 101 20.60 12.27 8.75
N LEU A 102 19.73 11.26 8.92
CA LEU A 102 18.32 11.34 8.57
C LEU A 102 17.54 12.10 9.65
N THR A 103 17.20 13.37 9.37
CA THR A 103 16.33 14.15 10.25
C THR A 103 14.92 13.53 10.29
N ALA A 104 14.17 13.79 11.37
CA ALA A 104 12.80 13.31 11.50
C ALA A 104 11.89 13.76 10.33
N PHE A 105 12.07 15.00 9.85
CA PHE A 105 11.35 15.52 8.69
C PHE A 105 11.70 14.74 7.41
N LEU A 106 13.00 14.54 7.15
CA LEU A 106 13.44 13.83 5.94
C LEU A 106 13.01 12.36 5.96
N ARG A 107 12.99 11.72 7.15
CA ARG A 107 12.42 10.38 7.33
C ARG A 107 10.94 10.33 6.98
N LEU A 108 10.14 11.24 7.55
CA LEU A 108 8.70 11.31 7.27
C LEU A 108 8.43 11.55 5.78
N ALA A 109 9.18 12.45 5.15
CA ALA A 109 9.06 12.73 3.73
C ALA A 109 9.46 11.52 2.86
N LEU A 110 10.57 10.85 3.21
CA LEU A 110 11.04 9.64 2.53
C LEU A 110 10.00 8.53 2.57
N GLU A 111 9.51 8.19 3.76
CA GLU A 111 8.49 7.15 3.92
C GLU A 111 7.17 7.54 3.23
N SER A 112 6.76 8.82 3.27
CA SER A 112 5.58 9.30 2.54
C SER A 112 5.70 9.14 1.03
N VAL A 113 6.86 9.45 0.46
CA VAL A 113 7.12 9.30 -0.98
C VAL A 113 7.20 7.82 -1.36
N LEU A 114 7.82 6.96 -0.54
CA LEU A 114 7.86 5.51 -0.76
C LEU A 114 6.45 4.92 -0.82
N TYR A 115 5.56 5.32 0.09
CA TYR A 115 4.17 4.86 0.06
C TYR A 115 3.45 5.27 -1.23
N GLN A 116 3.68 6.48 -1.74
CA GLN A 116 3.08 6.92 -2.99
C GLN A 116 3.67 6.22 -4.22
N VAL A 117 4.98 5.97 -4.22
CA VAL A 117 5.64 5.15 -5.25
C VAL A 117 5.05 3.74 -5.25
N PHE A 118 4.84 3.14 -4.08
CA PHE A 118 4.15 1.87 -3.93
C PHE A 118 2.75 1.90 -4.55
N LEU A 119 1.92 2.89 -4.20
CA LEU A 119 0.57 3.00 -4.74
C LEU A 119 0.54 3.20 -6.25
N LEU A 120 1.41 4.04 -6.80
CA LEU A 120 1.47 4.31 -8.24
C LEU A 120 1.94 3.10 -9.05
N ASN A 121 2.95 2.36 -8.56
CA ASN A 121 3.41 1.15 -9.23
C ASN A 121 2.30 0.08 -9.23
N ASN A 122 1.60 -0.08 -8.11
CA ASN A 122 0.54 -1.09 -8.02
C ASN A 122 -0.74 -0.66 -8.74
N GLY A 123 -1.05 0.64 -8.82
CA GLY A 123 -2.14 1.20 -9.60
C GLY A 123 -3.51 0.53 -9.38
N LEU A 124 -4.36 0.62 -10.41
CA LEU A 124 -5.57 -0.19 -10.52
C LEU A 124 -5.25 -1.42 -11.36
N TRP A 125 -5.38 -2.60 -10.78
CA TRP A 125 -5.03 -3.89 -11.39
C TRP A 125 -5.87 -4.18 -12.65
N SER A 126 -7.16 -3.82 -12.66
CA SER A 126 -7.98 -4.04 -13.87
C SER A 126 -7.62 -3.09 -15.02
N SER A 127 -6.92 -1.99 -14.73
CA SER A 127 -6.51 -0.97 -15.71
C SER A 127 -5.03 -1.10 -16.03
N ALA A 128 -4.65 -2.17 -16.73
CA ALA A 128 -3.27 -2.47 -17.09
C ALA A 128 -2.57 -1.29 -17.82
N ASN A 129 -3.34 -0.50 -18.59
CA ASN A 129 -2.87 0.64 -19.38
C ASN A 129 -2.68 1.94 -18.57
N SER A 130 -3.16 2.01 -17.33
CA SER A 130 -2.96 3.16 -16.44
C SER A 130 -1.63 3.11 -15.69
N TYR A 131 -0.73 2.20 -16.09
CA TYR A 131 0.59 2.09 -15.51
C TYR A 131 1.41 3.32 -15.80
N VAL A 132 1.88 3.98 -14.74
CA VAL A 132 2.85 5.05 -14.88
C VAL A 132 4.21 4.50 -14.54
N PHE A 133 4.99 4.24 -15.59
CA PHE A 133 6.35 3.74 -15.47
C PHE A 133 7.23 4.84 -14.87
N LEU A 134 7.57 4.71 -13.58
CA LEU A 134 8.45 5.63 -12.87
C LEU A 134 9.96 5.31 -13.04
N GLN A 135 10.35 4.45 -14.00
CA GLN A 135 11.76 4.05 -14.16
C GLN A 135 12.54 5.01 -15.07
N PRO A 136 13.82 5.32 -14.76
CA PRO A 136 14.83 4.51 -14.04
C PRO A 136 15.02 4.81 -12.55
N LEU A 137 14.36 5.83 -12.00
CA LEU A 137 14.60 6.34 -10.64
C LEU A 137 14.21 5.35 -9.54
N ASN A 138 13.31 4.41 -9.84
CA ASN A 138 12.71 3.51 -8.87
C ASN A 138 13.73 2.59 -8.19
N SER A 139 14.58 1.88 -8.95
CA SER A 139 15.50 0.88 -8.40
C SER A 139 16.56 1.50 -7.47
N GLU A 140 17.18 2.61 -7.90
CA GLU A 140 18.13 3.35 -7.07
C GLU A 140 17.45 3.91 -5.81
N PHE A 141 16.24 4.46 -5.97
CA PHE A 141 15.49 5.00 -4.85
C PHE A 141 15.14 3.94 -3.80
N TRP A 142 14.64 2.76 -4.21
CA TRP A 142 14.37 1.65 -3.29
C TRP A 142 15.62 1.18 -2.57
N ALA A 143 16.70 0.86 -3.31
CA ALA A 143 17.93 0.35 -2.72
C ALA A 143 18.57 1.35 -1.73
N ARG A 144 18.52 2.65 -2.03
CA ARG A 144 19.00 3.69 -1.11
C ARG A 144 18.12 3.82 0.12
N SER A 145 16.80 3.74 -0.06
CA SER A 145 15.83 3.82 1.03
C SER A 145 15.95 2.65 2.00
N GLU A 146 16.09 1.42 1.49
CA GLU A 146 16.31 0.21 2.30
C GLU A 146 17.58 0.37 3.14
N LYS A 147 18.69 0.78 2.54
CA LYS A 147 19.95 1.00 3.28
C LYS A 147 19.84 2.04 4.39
N LEU A 148 18.97 3.04 4.23
CA LEU A 148 18.81 4.13 5.20
C LEU A 148 17.81 3.80 6.31
N LEU A 149 16.71 3.11 5.96
CA LEU A 149 15.59 2.85 6.85
C LEU A 149 15.67 1.48 7.54
N GLU A 150 16.30 0.48 6.92
CA GLU A 150 16.43 -0.86 7.45
C GLU A 150 17.86 -1.12 7.98
N HIS A 151 17.98 -1.39 9.29
CA HIS A 151 19.22 -1.80 9.91
C HIS A 151 19.24 -3.33 10.05
N PRO A 152 20.25 -4.05 9.52
CA PRO A 152 20.35 -5.51 9.58
C PRO A 152 20.32 -6.11 11.00
N THR A 153 20.58 -5.30 12.03
CA THR A 153 20.71 -5.74 13.43
C THR A 153 19.41 -5.65 14.25
N ASN A 154 18.30 -5.16 13.68
CA ASN A 154 17.10 -4.77 14.46
C ASN A 154 15.78 -5.34 13.90
N LEU A 155 15.78 -6.61 13.51
CA LEU A 155 14.59 -7.35 13.06
C LEU A 155 13.70 -7.84 14.23
N ASP A 156 13.30 -6.93 15.11
CA ASP A 156 12.20 -7.19 16.06
C ASP A 156 10.91 -6.54 15.55
N LEU A 157 9.93 -7.37 15.19
CA LEU A 157 8.63 -6.98 14.61
C LEU A 157 7.85 -5.99 15.47
N ALA A 158 7.97 -6.13 16.80
CA ALA A 158 7.34 -5.21 17.74
C ALA A 158 7.93 -3.80 17.64
N LEU A 159 9.18 -3.68 17.18
CA LEU A 159 9.87 -2.41 16.96
C LEU A 159 9.81 -1.96 15.50
N LEU A 160 9.66 -2.86 14.51
CA LEU A 160 9.65 -2.51 13.09
C LEU A 160 8.46 -1.62 12.70
N SER A 161 7.26 -1.89 13.21
CA SER A 161 6.07 -1.03 13.05
C SER A 161 6.21 0.30 13.79
N LEU A 162 6.82 0.28 14.99
CA LEU A 162 7.10 1.47 15.80
C LEU A 162 8.18 2.37 15.17
N ASN A 163 9.04 1.80 14.34
CA ASN A 163 10.15 2.52 13.73
C ASN A 163 9.75 3.21 12.42
N SER A 164 8.68 2.81 11.73
CA SER A 164 8.24 3.46 10.49
C SER A 164 6.96 4.29 10.73
N PRO A 165 7.08 5.59 11.05
CA PRO A 165 5.94 6.45 11.36
C PRO A 165 4.91 6.60 10.23
N VAL A 166 5.29 6.31 8.97
CA VAL A 166 4.37 6.38 7.84
C VAL A 166 4.06 5.01 7.26
N LEU A 167 5.06 4.17 6.96
CA LEU A 167 4.77 2.88 6.31
C LEU A 167 4.13 1.88 7.28
N GLY A 168 4.48 1.95 8.57
CA GLY A 168 4.05 1.00 9.61
C GLY A 168 4.44 -0.46 9.35
N MET A 169 5.28 -0.71 8.33
CA MET A 169 5.72 -2.02 7.88
C MET A 169 7.15 -1.99 7.35
N PRO A 170 7.85 -3.14 7.34
CA PRO A 170 9.16 -3.26 6.71
C PRO A 170 9.10 -2.91 5.22
N LEU A 171 10.10 -2.15 4.76
CA LEU A 171 10.17 -1.66 3.39
C LEU A 171 10.30 -2.82 2.40
N ALA A 172 11.06 -3.84 2.77
CA ALA A 172 11.25 -5.06 1.99
C ALA A 172 9.91 -5.75 1.62
N VAL A 173 8.93 -5.82 2.52
CA VAL A 173 7.62 -6.42 2.22
C VAL A 173 6.85 -5.58 1.20
N MET A 174 6.90 -4.26 1.33
CA MET A 174 6.26 -3.34 0.39
C MET A 174 6.92 -3.40 -1.00
N ARG A 175 8.25 -3.56 -1.05
CA ARG A 175 9.01 -3.81 -2.28
C ARG A 175 8.60 -5.14 -2.92
N LEU A 176 8.55 -6.23 -2.15
CA LEU A 176 8.12 -7.55 -2.62
C LEU A 176 6.72 -7.51 -3.23
N ALA A 177 5.76 -6.93 -2.51
CA ALA A 177 4.38 -6.77 -2.99
C ALA A 177 4.31 -6.03 -4.33
N THR A 178 5.09 -4.95 -4.45
CA THR A 178 5.19 -4.19 -5.71
C THR A 178 5.76 -5.06 -6.83
N PHE A 179 6.91 -5.70 -6.59
CA PHE A 179 7.64 -6.43 -7.61
C PHE A 179 6.85 -7.63 -8.11
N LEU A 180 6.29 -8.44 -7.21
CA LEU A 180 5.46 -9.60 -7.56
C LEU A 180 4.21 -9.17 -8.34
N GLY A 181 3.57 -8.06 -7.93
CA GLY A 181 2.44 -7.49 -8.68
C GLY A 181 2.84 -7.07 -10.10
N GLN A 182 3.99 -6.43 -10.28
CA GLN A 182 4.48 -6.05 -11.61
C GLN A 182 4.82 -7.26 -12.49
N LEU A 183 5.39 -8.33 -11.90
CA LEU A 183 5.68 -9.57 -12.62
C LEU A 183 4.41 -10.26 -13.12
N CYS A 184 3.35 -10.29 -12.31
CA CYS A 184 2.05 -10.83 -12.73
C CYS A 184 1.51 -10.04 -13.94
N LEU A 185 1.50 -8.71 -13.84
CA LEU A 185 0.99 -7.79 -14.86
C LEU A 185 1.91 -7.65 -16.09
N GLY A 186 3.09 -8.27 -16.06
CA GLY A 186 4.10 -8.28 -17.12
C GLY A 186 4.77 -6.94 -17.40
N ARG A 187 4.93 -6.14 -16.35
CA ARG A 187 5.61 -4.84 -16.37
C ARG A 187 7.07 -4.94 -15.94
N GLU A 188 7.45 -6.06 -15.35
CA GLU A 188 8.81 -6.44 -14.97
C GLU A 188 9.11 -7.82 -15.54
N SER A 189 10.39 -8.15 -15.65
CA SER A 189 10.86 -9.47 -16.10
C SER A 189 11.71 -10.14 -15.03
N ALA A 190 11.47 -11.42 -14.79
CA ALA A 190 12.27 -12.26 -13.90
C ALA A 190 12.55 -13.61 -14.57
N ASN A 191 13.74 -14.14 -14.33
CA ASN A 191 14.07 -15.51 -14.67
C ASN A 191 13.71 -16.46 -13.51
N MET A 192 13.82 -17.78 -13.74
CA MET A 192 13.46 -18.77 -12.71
C MET A 192 14.35 -18.72 -11.46
N GLY A 193 15.63 -18.37 -11.61
CA GLY A 193 16.54 -18.15 -10.48
C GLY A 193 16.06 -16.99 -9.60
N ASP A 194 15.71 -15.87 -10.21
CA ASP A 194 15.17 -14.70 -9.50
C ASP A 194 13.88 -15.07 -8.73
N LEU A 195 13.00 -15.89 -9.33
CA LEU A 195 11.77 -16.35 -8.67
C LEU A 195 12.04 -17.25 -7.46
N LEU A 196 13.09 -18.08 -7.49
CA LEU A 196 13.47 -18.91 -6.36
C LEU A 196 14.05 -18.07 -5.21
N GLU A 197 14.83 -17.03 -5.51
CA GLU A 197 15.31 -16.08 -4.50
C GLU A 197 14.15 -15.32 -3.84
N LEU A 198 13.20 -14.84 -4.65
CA LEU A 198 11.99 -14.18 -4.15
C LEU A 198 11.11 -15.12 -3.32
N GLN A 199 11.01 -16.40 -3.70
CA GLN A 199 10.28 -17.40 -2.92
C GLN A 199 10.86 -17.59 -1.52
N ALA A 200 12.19 -17.62 -1.40
CA ALA A 200 12.86 -17.71 -0.10
C ALA A 200 12.59 -16.46 0.76
N GLU A 201 12.60 -15.27 0.15
CA GLU A 201 12.27 -14.02 0.83
C GLU A 201 10.81 -14.01 1.31
N VAL A 202 9.86 -14.39 0.46
CA VAL A 202 8.43 -14.50 0.79
C VAL A 202 8.19 -15.48 1.93
N THR A 203 8.82 -16.66 1.90
CA THR A 203 8.71 -17.67 2.96
C THR A 203 9.18 -17.11 4.31
N THR A 204 10.26 -16.32 4.30
CA THR A 204 10.77 -15.66 5.51
C THR A 204 9.72 -14.72 6.11
N TRP A 205 9.03 -13.95 5.27
CA TRP A 205 7.97 -13.04 5.71
C TRP A 205 6.69 -13.74 6.17
N GLU A 206 6.35 -14.89 5.58
CA GLU A 206 5.24 -15.75 6.04
C GLU A 206 5.50 -16.24 7.47
N ASP A 207 6.65 -16.89 7.69
CA ASP A 207 7.04 -17.43 9.00
C ASP A 207 7.07 -16.34 10.07
N PHE A 208 7.63 -15.19 9.73
CA PHE A 208 7.72 -14.03 10.62
C PHE A 208 6.32 -13.49 10.99
N SER A 209 5.41 -13.41 10.02
CA SER A 209 4.05 -12.93 10.24
C SER A 209 3.23 -13.87 11.11
N LEU A 210 3.38 -15.19 10.93
CA LEU A 210 2.73 -16.21 11.74
C LEU A 210 3.17 -16.12 13.21
N GLN A 211 4.47 -16.00 13.46
CA GLN A 211 5.02 -15.83 14.81
C GLN A 211 4.53 -14.53 15.47
N ALA A 212 4.32 -13.46 14.69
CA ALA A 212 3.79 -12.19 15.19
C ALA A 212 2.37 -12.33 15.74
N VAL A 213 1.52 -13.08 15.04
CA VAL A 213 0.11 -13.28 15.39
C VAL A 213 -0.02 -14.01 16.74
N GLU A 214 0.89 -14.94 17.03
CA GLU A 214 0.93 -15.71 18.29
C GLU A 214 1.33 -14.83 19.50
N ARG A 215 2.16 -13.80 19.30
CA ARG A 215 2.60 -12.87 20.35
C ARG A 215 1.55 -11.77 20.56
N THR A 216 0.69 -11.95 21.55
CA THR A 216 -0.41 -11.02 21.87
C THR A 216 0.04 -9.89 22.81
N GLY A 217 0.11 -8.65 22.28
CA GLY A 217 0.36 -7.42 23.04
C GLY A 217 -0.52 -6.27 22.52
N ALA A 218 -1.19 -5.57 23.43
CA ALA A 218 -2.43 -4.81 23.18
C ALA A 218 -2.32 -3.47 22.41
N SER A 219 -1.14 -3.03 21.95
CA SER A 219 -0.99 -1.69 21.35
C SER A 219 -0.69 -1.64 19.86
N ASP A 220 -0.27 -2.75 19.22
CA ASP A 220 0.18 -2.74 17.81
C ASP A 220 -0.61 -3.73 16.91
N GLY A 221 -1.81 -4.10 17.34
CA GLY A 221 -2.61 -5.10 16.63
C GLY A 221 -2.98 -4.69 15.20
N LEU A 222 -3.08 -3.40 14.89
CA LEU A 222 -3.48 -2.91 13.56
C LEU A 222 -2.35 -3.04 12.54
N ASN A 223 -1.14 -2.55 12.86
CA ASN A 223 0.01 -2.66 11.95
C ASN A 223 0.41 -4.11 11.79
N ARG A 224 0.41 -4.90 12.88
CA ARG A 224 0.66 -6.33 12.80
C ARG A 224 -0.31 -7.04 11.85
N ASP A 225 -1.61 -6.76 11.97
CA ASP A 225 -2.63 -7.36 11.11
C ASP A 225 -2.44 -6.91 9.65
N ALA A 226 -2.12 -5.63 9.40
CA ALA A 226 -1.79 -5.14 8.07
C ALA A 226 -0.54 -5.83 7.49
N ASN A 227 0.53 -5.95 8.27
CA ASN A 227 1.78 -6.62 7.87
C ASN A 227 1.53 -8.08 7.50
N CYS A 228 0.73 -8.77 8.31
CA CYS A 228 0.32 -10.14 8.02
C CYS A 228 -0.47 -10.21 6.71
N LEU A 229 -1.42 -9.27 6.46
CA LEU A 229 -2.10 -9.23 5.18
C LEU A 229 -1.13 -9.06 4.01
N TYR A 230 -0.17 -8.13 4.09
CA TYR A 230 0.83 -7.97 3.04
C TYR A 230 1.60 -9.27 2.78
N ALA A 231 2.09 -9.95 3.83
CA ALA A 231 2.80 -11.21 3.70
C ALA A 231 1.94 -12.31 3.04
N MET A 232 0.66 -12.41 3.43
CA MET A 232 -0.28 -13.38 2.83
C MET A 232 -0.54 -13.06 1.36
N ILE A 233 -0.71 -11.79 0.99
CA ILE A 233 -0.90 -11.38 -0.40
C ILE A 233 0.34 -11.66 -1.23
N THR A 234 1.53 -11.33 -0.73
CA THR A 234 2.80 -11.64 -1.42
C THR A 234 2.97 -13.15 -1.61
N SER A 235 2.59 -13.95 -0.61
CA SER A 235 2.61 -15.41 -0.71
C SER A 235 1.74 -15.92 -1.85
N ILE A 236 0.48 -15.46 -1.92
CA ILE A 236 -0.46 -15.88 -2.96
C ILE A 236 0.04 -15.46 -4.34
N LEU A 237 0.59 -14.24 -4.48
CA LEU A 237 1.19 -13.78 -5.73
C LEU A 237 2.40 -14.62 -6.14
N MET A 238 3.26 -14.98 -5.19
CA MET A 238 4.42 -15.84 -5.45
C MET A 238 4.00 -17.24 -5.90
N GLN A 239 3.00 -17.84 -5.24
CA GLN A 239 2.45 -19.14 -5.65
C GLN A 239 1.90 -19.10 -7.08
N HIS A 240 1.18 -18.02 -7.43
CA HIS A 240 0.69 -17.81 -8.79
C HIS A 240 1.84 -17.72 -9.81
N LEU A 241 2.88 -16.95 -9.51
CA LEU A 241 4.07 -16.83 -10.38
C LEU A 241 4.82 -18.15 -10.53
N MET A 242 4.94 -18.95 -9.46
CA MET A 242 5.56 -20.28 -9.53
C MET A 242 4.75 -21.27 -10.38
N ALA A 243 3.42 -21.17 -10.33
CA ALA A 243 2.53 -22.08 -11.05
C ALA A 243 2.39 -21.73 -12.54
N TYR A 244 2.36 -20.43 -12.88
CA TYR A 244 1.99 -19.97 -14.23
C TYR A 244 3.07 -19.14 -14.92
N GLY A 245 4.13 -18.74 -14.21
CA GLY A 245 5.16 -17.85 -14.71
C GLY A 245 4.76 -16.36 -14.69
N PRO A 246 5.70 -15.47 -15.05
CA PRO A 246 5.45 -14.04 -15.19
C PRO A 246 4.55 -13.74 -16.42
N ASN A 247 4.07 -12.50 -16.51
CA ASN A 247 3.29 -11.98 -17.65
C ASN A 247 1.95 -12.70 -17.88
N THR A 248 1.32 -13.17 -16.82
CA THR A 248 0.04 -13.91 -16.87
C THR A 248 -1.19 -12.99 -16.81
N GLY A 249 -0.98 -11.68 -16.62
CA GLY A 249 -2.02 -10.68 -16.49
C GLY A 249 -2.48 -10.52 -15.03
N LEU A 250 -3.79 -10.38 -14.82
CA LEU A 250 -4.34 -10.40 -13.47
C LEU A 250 -4.01 -11.73 -12.79
N PRO A 251 -3.58 -11.72 -11.52
CA PRO A 251 -3.38 -12.94 -10.75
C PRO A 251 -4.62 -13.82 -10.84
N ARG A 252 -4.43 -15.11 -11.15
CA ARG A 252 -5.53 -16.04 -11.18
C ARG A 252 -5.97 -16.28 -9.74
N VAL A 253 -7.28 -16.42 -9.60
CA VAL A 253 -7.92 -16.66 -8.32
C VAL A 253 -7.28 -17.87 -7.63
N SER A 254 -6.92 -17.70 -6.35
CA SER A 254 -6.30 -18.77 -5.57
C SER A 254 -7.31 -19.92 -5.35
N PRO A 255 -6.88 -21.19 -5.39
CA PRO A 255 -7.74 -22.31 -5.03
C PRO A 255 -8.34 -22.12 -3.63
N THR A 256 -9.61 -22.51 -3.45
CA THR A 256 -10.44 -22.28 -2.25
C THR A 256 -9.88 -22.89 -0.95
N ASN A 257 -8.81 -23.68 -1.02
CA ASN A 257 -8.12 -24.30 0.12
C ASN A 257 -6.80 -23.61 0.50
N ASN A 258 -6.50 -22.45 -0.06
CA ASN A 258 -5.30 -21.69 0.28
C ASN A 258 -5.41 -21.10 1.71
N TRP A 259 -4.55 -21.56 2.61
CA TRP A 259 -4.57 -21.13 4.01
C TRP A 259 -4.17 -19.66 4.19
N GLN A 260 -3.34 -19.10 3.31
CA GLN A 260 -2.98 -17.68 3.34
C GLN A 260 -4.21 -16.79 3.09
N ALA A 261 -5.06 -17.17 2.14
CA ALA A 261 -6.34 -16.49 1.89
C ALA A 261 -7.28 -16.60 3.11
N CYS A 262 -7.35 -17.78 3.74
CA CYS A 262 -8.13 -17.98 4.97
C CYS A 262 -7.65 -17.06 6.10
N ILE A 263 -6.35 -16.95 6.34
CA ILE A 263 -5.81 -16.05 7.37
C ILE A 263 -6.15 -14.59 7.04
N ALA A 264 -5.99 -14.18 5.78
CA ALA A 264 -6.31 -12.83 5.36
C ALA A 264 -7.79 -12.48 5.60
N LEU A 265 -8.70 -13.39 5.25
CA LEU A 265 -10.14 -13.24 5.49
C LEU A 265 -10.49 -13.25 6.98
N GLN A 266 -9.82 -14.07 7.80
CA GLN A 266 -9.99 -14.06 9.25
C GLN A 266 -9.59 -12.73 9.87
N ILE A 267 -8.48 -12.13 9.42
CA ILE A 267 -8.04 -10.80 9.88
C ILE A 267 -9.10 -9.76 9.56
N ILE A 268 -9.57 -9.68 8.30
CA ILE A 268 -10.58 -8.72 7.88
C ILE A 268 -11.89 -8.93 8.66
N SER A 269 -12.31 -10.18 8.82
CA SER A 269 -13.53 -10.53 9.55
C SER A 269 -13.45 -10.17 11.03
N ARG A 270 -12.29 -10.41 11.68
CA ARG A 270 -12.04 -10.02 13.07
C ARG A 270 -12.06 -8.50 13.26
N ARG A 271 -11.67 -7.74 12.24
CA ARG A 271 -11.67 -6.28 12.23
C ARG A 271 -12.98 -5.66 11.73
N ALA A 272 -13.99 -6.47 11.42
CA ALA A 272 -15.28 -5.97 10.98
C ALA A 272 -15.89 -5.04 12.05
N GLY A 273 -16.20 -3.81 11.66
CA GLY A 273 -16.73 -2.77 12.56
C GLY A 273 -15.70 -2.05 13.43
N ASP A 274 -14.40 -2.40 13.35
CA ASP A 274 -13.33 -1.63 13.99
C ASP A 274 -13.09 -0.34 13.19
N ARG A 275 -13.42 0.79 13.82
CA ARG A 275 -13.26 2.12 13.21
C ARG A 275 -11.80 2.47 12.94
N HIS A 276 -10.89 2.11 13.85
CA HIS A 276 -9.47 2.43 13.69
C HIS A 276 -8.85 1.63 12.54
N TRP A 277 -9.28 0.38 12.36
CA TRP A 277 -8.91 -0.43 11.19
C TRP A 277 -9.37 0.20 9.88
N SER A 278 -10.61 0.68 9.85
CA SER A 278 -11.19 1.29 8.65
C SER A 278 -10.57 2.66 8.32
N GLU A 279 -10.07 3.39 9.32
CA GLU A 279 -9.30 4.64 9.16
C GLU A 279 -7.82 4.38 8.80
N CYS A 280 -7.30 3.18 9.06
CA CYS A 280 -5.91 2.81 8.80
C CYS A 280 -5.65 2.62 7.30
N PHE A 281 -4.94 3.56 6.68
CA PHE A 281 -4.63 3.53 5.25
C PHE A 281 -3.73 2.35 4.86
N ILE A 282 -2.86 1.90 5.76
CA ILE A 282 -1.88 0.82 5.53
C ILE A 282 -2.58 -0.47 5.10
N GLY A 283 -3.70 -0.82 5.74
CA GLY A 283 -4.48 -2.01 5.41
C GLY A 283 -5.28 -1.92 4.09
N THR A 284 -5.33 -0.76 3.43
CA THR A 284 -6.23 -0.54 2.28
C THR A 284 -5.80 -1.35 1.06
N TRP A 285 -4.54 -1.23 0.64
CA TRP A 285 -4.04 -1.94 -0.54
C TRP A 285 -4.12 -3.48 -0.42
N PRO A 286 -3.71 -4.13 0.68
CA PRO A 286 -3.75 -5.58 0.74
C PRO A 286 -5.19 -6.12 0.75
N VAL A 287 -6.15 -5.40 1.33
CA VAL A 287 -7.58 -5.75 1.21
C VAL A 287 -8.05 -5.63 -0.25
N TYR A 288 -7.60 -4.59 -0.96
CA TYR A 288 -7.88 -4.42 -2.38
C TYR A 288 -7.31 -5.57 -3.22
N ALA A 289 -6.02 -5.86 -3.04
CA ALA A 289 -5.33 -6.95 -3.72
C ALA A 289 -6.02 -8.30 -3.44
N LEU A 290 -6.42 -8.56 -2.19
CA LEU A 290 -7.14 -9.78 -1.81
C LEU A 290 -8.40 -9.97 -2.65
N GLY A 291 -9.15 -8.91 -2.92
CA GLY A 291 -10.39 -8.99 -3.70
C GLY A 291 -10.22 -9.60 -5.09
N PHE A 292 -9.06 -9.44 -5.73
CA PHE A 292 -8.73 -10.09 -7.01
C PHE A 292 -8.36 -11.58 -6.86
N LEU A 293 -7.91 -11.98 -5.68
CA LEU A 293 -7.38 -13.31 -5.40
C LEU A 293 -8.47 -14.30 -4.92
N LEU A 294 -9.71 -13.83 -4.71
CA LEU A 294 -10.82 -14.61 -4.16
C LEU A 294 -11.80 -15.15 -5.23
N SER A 295 -12.19 -16.43 -5.07
CA SER A 295 -13.13 -17.15 -5.95
C SER A 295 -14.57 -17.05 -5.48
N ASP A 296 -14.80 -17.25 -4.19
CA ASP A 296 -16.14 -17.35 -3.63
C ASP A 296 -16.78 -15.96 -3.47
N SER A 297 -18.07 -15.85 -3.79
CA SER A 297 -18.82 -14.61 -3.68
C SER A 297 -18.96 -14.14 -2.22
N LYS A 298 -19.07 -15.06 -1.26
CA LYS A 298 -19.14 -14.75 0.17
C LYS A 298 -17.84 -14.16 0.70
N ASP A 299 -16.71 -14.67 0.23
CA ASP A 299 -15.40 -14.13 0.60
C ASP A 299 -15.21 -12.73 -0.01
N ARG A 300 -15.66 -12.53 -1.26
CA ARG A 300 -15.70 -11.20 -1.88
C ARG A 300 -16.61 -10.22 -1.13
N ASP A 301 -17.72 -10.69 -0.55
CA ASP A 301 -18.61 -9.87 0.29
C ASP A 301 -17.93 -9.38 1.57
N ILE A 302 -16.93 -10.10 2.10
CA ILE A 302 -16.11 -9.63 3.23
C ILE A 302 -15.27 -8.43 2.78
N VAL A 303 -14.54 -8.56 1.67
CA VAL A 303 -13.72 -7.48 1.09
C VAL A 303 -14.56 -6.26 0.71
N ARG A 304 -15.71 -6.48 0.06
CA ARG A 304 -16.66 -5.43 -0.34
C ARG A 304 -17.11 -4.59 0.86
N ARG A 305 -17.50 -5.24 1.97
CA ARG A 305 -17.94 -4.55 3.18
C ARG A 305 -16.80 -3.78 3.86
N ASP A 306 -15.60 -4.34 3.89
CA ASP A 306 -14.42 -3.64 4.45
C ASP A 306 -14.09 -2.38 3.64
N MET A 307 -14.06 -2.48 2.30
CA MET A 307 -13.84 -1.33 1.41
C MET A 307 -14.92 -0.25 1.55
N GLN A 308 -16.18 -0.67 1.64
CA GLN A 308 -17.29 0.26 1.88
C GLN A 308 -17.13 0.99 3.21
N SER A 309 -16.79 0.28 4.30
CA SER A 309 -16.54 0.87 5.62
C SER A 309 -15.40 1.89 5.59
N ARG A 310 -14.28 1.56 4.94
CA ARG A 310 -13.14 2.47 4.75
C ARG A 310 -13.54 3.74 4.01
N TRP A 311 -14.29 3.61 2.92
CA TRP A 311 -14.77 4.76 2.14
C TRP A 311 -15.74 5.61 2.97
N GLU A 312 -16.71 4.99 3.63
CA GLU A 312 -17.70 5.67 4.45
C GLU A 312 -17.05 6.46 5.58
N LEU A 313 -15.95 5.99 6.17
CA LEU A 313 -15.24 6.67 7.26
C LEU A 313 -14.26 7.73 6.79
N THR A 314 -13.41 7.41 5.80
CA THR A 314 -12.31 8.29 5.36
C THR A 314 -12.73 9.28 4.27
N GLY A 315 -13.64 8.88 3.39
CA GLY A 315 -13.97 9.64 2.19
C GLY A 315 -12.83 9.74 1.17
N PHE A 316 -11.76 8.96 1.31
CA PHE A 316 -10.62 9.03 0.38
C PHE A 316 -10.96 8.37 -0.95
N TRP A 317 -10.79 9.13 -2.03
CA TRP A 317 -11.23 8.69 -3.35
C TRP A 317 -10.44 7.51 -3.90
N ILE A 318 -9.21 7.29 -3.46
CA ILE A 318 -8.47 6.05 -3.78
C ILE A 318 -9.22 4.78 -3.32
N VAL A 319 -9.87 4.80 -2.16
CA VAL A 319 -10.62 3.65 -1.62
C VAL A 319 -11.82 3.38 -2.52
N ARG A 320 -12.53 4.44 -2.90
CA ARG A 320 -13.63 4.34 -3.85
C ARG A 320 -13.18 3.81 -5.21
N ARG A 321 -12.02 4.25 -5.72
CA ARG A 321 -11.46 3.74 -6.98
C ARG A 321 -11.13 2.24 -6.89
N PHE A 322 -10.50 1.81 -5.79
CA PHE A 322 -10.25 0.39 -5.53
C PHE A 322 -11.55 -0.43 -5.47
N GLN A 323 -12.57 0.08 -4.80
CA GLN A 323 -13.88 -0.56 -4.76
C GLN A 323 -14.51 -0.66 -6.15
N GLU A 324 -14.54 0.43 -6.92
CA GLU A 324 -15.09 0.42 -8.29
C GLU A 324 -14.32 -0.53 -9.22
N ASP A 325 -13.00 -0.61 -9.06
CA ASP A 325 -12.15 -1.52 -9.83
C ASP A 325 -12.45 -3.00 -9.52
N LEU A 326 -12.63 -3.32 -8.23
CA LEU A 326 -13.06 -4.65 -7.78
C LEU A 326 -14.44 -5.03 -8.31
N GLU A 327 -15.43 -4.13 -8.21
CA GLU A 327 -16.79 -4.42 -8.70
C GLU A 327 -16.81 -4.64 -10.21
N ARG A 328 -16.05 -3.86 -10.98
CA ARG A 328 -15.88 -4.10 -12.43
C ARG A 328 -15.30 -5.48 -12.69
N PHE A 329 -14.22 -5.85 -11.99
CA PHE A 329 -13.61 -7.16 -12.12
C PHE A 329 -14.59 -8.29 -11.76
N TRP A 330 -15.25 -8.20 -10.61
CA TRP A 330 -16.19 -9.20 -10.14
C TRP A 330 -17.42 -9.35 -11.04
N SER A 331 -17.90 -8.26 -11.67
CA SER A 331 -19.00 -8.32 -12.63
C SER A 331 -18.67 -9.12 -13.90
N GLY A 332 -17.38 -9.22 -14.25
CA GLY A 332 -16.89 -10.02 -15.38
C GLY A 332 -16.73 -11.52 -15.08
N LEU A 333 -16.77 -11.91 -13.79
CA LEU A 333 -16.72 -13.30 -13.34
C LEU A 333 -18.16 -13.82 -13.30
N GLY A 334 -18.59 -14.55 -14.33
CA GLY A 334 -19.97 -15.05 -14.45
C GLY A 334 -20.50 -15.81 -13.21
N PRO A 335 -21.82 -16.03 -13.11
CA PRO A 335 -22.50 -16.45 -11.86
C PRO A 335 -22.18 -17.84 -11.28
N ASP A 336 -21.29 -18.66 -11.86
CA ASP A 336 -21.13 -20.06 -11.42
C ASP A 336 -19.66 -20.49 -11.24
N SER A 337 -19.27 -20.70 -9.98
CA SER A 337 -18.35 -21.75 -9.57
C SER A 337 -18.82 -22.31 -8.22
N PRO A 338 -18.80 -23.63 -8.01
CA PRO A 338 -19.47 -24.27 -6.89
C PRO A 338 -18.88 -23.79 -5.56
N SER A 339 -19.73 -23.11 -4.81
CA SER A 339 -19.49 -22.55 -3.48
C SER A 339 -19.23 -23.65 -2.46
N ALA A 340 -17.97 -23.82 -2.07
CA ALA A 340 -17.59 -24.53 -0.85
C ALA A 340 -17.21 -23.47 0.19
N SER A 341 -18.19 -23.03 0.96
CA SER A 341 -17.97 -22.05 2.03
C SER A 341 -17.15 -22.65 3.17
N VAL A 342 -16.07 -21.96 3.57
CA VAL A 342 -15.40 -22.20 4.85
C VAL A 342 -16.14 -21.41 5.93
N ASN A 343 -16.57 -22.10 6.98
CA ASN A 343 -17.33 -21.50 8.07
C ASN A 343 -16.35 -20.81 9.03
N TYR A 344 -16.22 -19.48 8.94
CA TYR A 344 -15.38 -18.68 9.85
C TYR A 344 -16.09 -18.48 11.19
N ASN A 345 -16.31 -19.56 11.95
CA ASN A 345 -16.73 -19.43 13.34
C ASN A 345 -15.56 -18.87 14.15
N VAL A 346 -15.71 -17.61 14.59
CA VAL A 346 -14.85 -16.97 15.58
C VAL A 346 -14.99 -17.75 16.90
N PRO A 347 -13.92 -18.36 17.44
CA PRO A 347 -14.01 -18.97 18.75
C PRO A 347 -14.26 -17.86 19.77
N GLY A 348 -15.44 -17.91 20.40
CA GLY A 348 -15.71 -17.14 21.60
C GLY A 348 -14.67 -17.46 22.66
N THR A 349 -14.31 -16.44 23.43
CA THR A 349 -13.47 -16.51 24.62
C THR A 349 -13.98 -17.56 25.61
N SER A 350 -13.47 -18.79 25.52
CA SER A 350 -13.32 -19.81 26.58
C SER A 350 -13.03 -21.13 25.89
N ASP A 351 -11.75 -21.49 25.82
CA ASP A 351 -11.23 -22.85 26.06
C ASP A 351 -9.94 -23.06 25.27
N ALA A 352 -8.86 -23.27 26.02
CA ALA A 352 -7.54 -23.57 25.52
C ALA A 352 -7.54 -24.96 24.87
N ALA A 353 -7.46 -25.02 23.55
CA ALA A 353 -7.05 -26.20 22.81
C ALA A 353 -5.85 -25.81 21.92
N ALA A 354 -4.71 -26.44 22.20
CA ALA A 354 -3.43 -26.19 21.56
C ALA A 354 -3.48 -26.48 20.05
N PHE A 355 -3.00 -25.52 19.24
CA PHE A 355 -2.62 -25.78 17.86
C PHE A 355 -1.44 -26.77 17.85
N GLN A 356 -1.61 -27.94 17.22
CA GLN A 356 -0.50 -28.82 16.86
C GLN A 356 0.02 -28.42 15.47
N PRO A 357 1.30 -28.03 15.33
CA PRO A 357 1.92 -27.81 14.03
C PRO A 357 2.16 -29.14 13.30
N PRO A 358 2.24 -29.15 11.95
CA PRO A 358 2.48 -30.37 11.17
C PRO A 358 3.89 -30.92 11.43
N MET A 359 3.99 -32.24 11.56
CA MET A 359 5.27 -32.94 11.77
C MET A 359 6.21 -32.78 10.56
N PRO A 360 7.53 -32.62 10.79
CA PRO A 360 8.52 -32.60 9.72
C PRO A 360 8.66 -34.00 9.11
N ILE A 361 8.53 -34.08 7.79
CA ILE A 361 8.88 -35.27 7.02
C ILE A 361 10.42 -35.35 6.99
N ILE A 362 10.97 -36.33 7.70
CA ILE A 362 12.38 -36.70 7.62
C ILE A 362 12.57 -37.49 6.32
N ALA A 363 13.36 -36.95 5.40
CA ALA A 363 13.85 -37.69 4.24
C ALA A 363 15.01 -38.60 4.66
N PHE A 364 14.98 -39.86 4.22
CA PHE A 364 16.09 -40.81 4.31
C PHE A 364 17.09 -40.59 3.18
#